data_AF-A0A401MMX8-F1
#
_entry.id   AF-A0A401MMX8-F1
#
_cell.length_a   1.000
_cell.length_b   1.000
_cell.length_c   1.000
_cell.angle_alpha   90.00
_cell.angle_beta   90.00
_cell.angle_gamma   90.00
#
_symmetry.space_group_name_H-M   'P 1'
#
loop_
_entity.id
_entity.type
_entity.pdbx_description
1 polymer ?
#
loop_
_entity_poly.entity_id
_entity_poly.type
_entity_poly.pdbx_seq_one_letter_code
_entity_poly.pdbx_strand_id
1 'polypeptide(L)'
;MWNECVAKSKAVHLHNKATGQQATCGPAQLDRMLTEARARTPWLREGSSVVQQQVIRDFGRSRAKAHKDITERLPMARRAGMPKWKSKRGAPPSLNYTKRGFRLKDGRLHLAGGIVVAVVWSRELPAEPSSVRVYQDSLGHWYGSFVVPAQVQPLPETGRALGVDWGVKETATTIRRARPAARRARQEGTGEADAVRQDDGPPQAEEGPARIEGLPRGEESAGEGEGVQEGRETA
;
A
#
# COMPACT_ATOMS: atom_id res chain seq x y z
N MET A 1 9.53 -7.01 11.11
CA MET A 1 8.13 -6.64 11.45
C MET A 1 7.07 -7.34 10.62
N TRP A 2 6.90 -7.08 9.30
CA TRP A 2 5.87 -7.77 8.49
C TRP A 2 5.87 -9.29 8.66
N ASN A 3 7.06 -9.90 8.55
CA ASN A 3 7.25 -11.33 8.72
C ASN A 3 6.84 -11.83 10.12
N GLU A 4 7.13 -11.07 11.18
CA GLU A 4 6.66 -11.38 12.54
C GLU A 4 5.14 -11.38 12.63
N CYS A 5 4.46 -10.43 11.96
CA CYS A 5 3.00 -10.42 11.89
C CYS A 5 2.46 -11.66 11.18
N VAL A 6 3.09 -12.07 10.07
CA VAL A 6 2.75 -13.31 9.36
C VAL A 6 2.96 -14.53 10.26
N ALA A 7 4.08 -14.60 10.99
CA ALA A 7 4.41 -15.65 11.94
C ALA A 7 3.31 -15.78 13.01
N LYS A 8 3.01 -14.66 13.69
CA LYS A 8 2.02 -14.59 14.75
C LYS A 8 0.63 -14.97 14.26
N SER A 9 0.25 -14.47 13.09
CA SER A 9 -1.03 -14.80 12.45
C SER A 9 -1.17 -16.30 12.17
N LYS A 10 -0.12 -16.94 11.67
CA LYS A 10 -0.10 -18.39 11.44
C LYS A 10 -0.16 -19.19 12.74
N ALA A 11 0.60 -18.78 13.75
CA ALA A 11 0.59 -19.42 15.07
C ALA A 11 -0.80 -19.35 15.71
N VAL A 12 -1.47 -18.19 15.67
CA VAL A 12 -2.84 -18.03 16.18
C VAL A 12 -3.82 -18.91 15.40
N HIS A 13 -3.69 -18.99 14.07
CA HIS A 13 -4.55 -19.85 13.27
C HIS A 13 -4.39 -21.34 13.62
N LEU A 14 -3.14 -21.82 13.76
CA LEU A 14 -2.87 -23.20 14.16
C LEU A 14 -3.38 -23.50 15.57
N HIS A 15 -3.17 -22.57 16.51
CA HIS A 15 -3.69 -22.67 17.88
C HIS A 15 -5.22 -22.81 17.90
N ASN A 16 -5.93 -21.95 17.17
CA ASN A 16 -7.39 -22.01 17.07
C ASN A 16 -7.86 -23.32 16.44
N LYS A 17 -7.13 -23.82 15.44
CA LYS A 17 -7.44 -25.11 14.79
C LYS A 17 -7.25 -26.29 15.75
N ALA A 18 -6.23 -26.26 16.61
CA ALA A 18 -5.94 -27.35 17.54
C ALA A 18 -6.83 -27.34 18.79
N THR A 19 -7.18 -26.16 19.28
CA THR A 19 -7.88 -25.99 20.58
C THR A 19 -9.37 -25.69 20.45
N GLY A 20 -9.86 -25.35 19.24
CA GLY A 20 -11.22 -24.85 19.04
C GLY A 20 -11.45 -23.43 19.57
N GLN A 21 -10.42 -22.79 20.14
CA GLN A 21 -10.51 -21.42 20.63
C GLN A 21 -10.57 -20.40 19.50
N GLN A 22 -11.07 -19.21 19.80
CA GLN A 22 -11.15 -18.09 18.86
C GLN A 22 -10.18 -16.97 19.27
N ALA A 23 -8.89 -17.28 19.41
CA ALA A 23 -7.90 -16.25 19.67
C ALA A 23 -7.75 -15.34 18.44
N THR A 24 -7.62 -14.04 18.65
CA THR A 24 -7.47 -13.06 17.58
C THR A 24 -6.03 -12.58 17.47
N CYS A 25 -5.64 -12.14 16.28
CA CYS A 25 -4.35 -11.50 16.02
C CYS A 25 -4.64 -10.04 15.65
N GLY A 26 -5.11 -9.28 16.65
CA GLY A 26 -5.53 -7.89 16.48
C GLY A 26 -4.37 -6.89 16.47
N PRO A 27 -4.61 -5.64 16.04
CA PRO A 27 -3.59 -4.59 15.99
C PRO A 27 -2.88 -4.37 17.33
N ALA A 28 -3.62 -4.34 18.45
CA ALA A 28 -3.04 -4.14 19.78
C ALA A 28 -2.02 -5.23 20.17
N GLN A 29 -2.25 -6.48 19.78
CA GLN A 29 -1.31 -7.58 20.03
C GLN A 29 -0.04 -7.42 19.19
N LEU A 30 -0.20 -7.02 17.93
CA LEU A 30 0.93 -6.77 17.02
C LEU A 30 1.75 -5.54 17.45
N ASP A 31 1.09 -4.50 17.97
CA ASP A 31 1.77 -3.31 18.51
C ASP A 31 2.55 -3.65 19.79
N ARG A 32 2.00 -4.49 20.69
CA ARG A 32 2.74 -4.99 21.85
C ARG A 32 3.98 -5.80 21.43
N MET A 33 3.81 -6.67 20.44
CA MET A 33 4.91 -7.44 19.85
C MET A 33 5.98 -6.52 19.25
N LEU A 34 5.60 -5.40 18.62
CA LEU A 34 6.54 -4.39 18.13
C LEU A 34 7.31 -3.72 19.28
N THR A 35 6.62 -3.35 20.35
CA THR A 35 7.27 -2.76 21.54
C THR A 35 8.32 -3.70 22.11
N GLU A 36 7.99 -4.98 22.27
CA GLU A 36 8.94 -6.01 22.74
C GLU A 36 10.10 -6.23 21.75
N ALA A 37 9.82 -6.25 20.45
CA ALA A 37 10.85 -6.39 19.42
C ALA A 37 11.82 -5.20 19.44
N ARG A 38 11.31 -3.97 19.52
CA ARG A 38 12.14 -2.76 19.66
C ARG A 38 12.93 -2.78 20.97
N ALA A 39 12.40 -3.38 22.03
CA ALA A 39 13.11 -3.48 23.30
C ALA A 39 14.39 -4.34 23.19
N ARG A 40 14.31 -5.44 22.42
CA ARG A 40 15.40 -6.42 22.28
C ARG A 40 16.34 -6.17 21.11
N THR A 41 15.93 -5.36 20.13
CA THR A 41 16.64 -5.21 18.87
C THR A 41 17.06 -3.74 18.64
N PRO A 42 18.32 -3.36 18.92
CA PRO A 42 18.80 -1.98 18.85
C PRO A 42 18.56 -1.30 17.49
N TRP A 43 18.94 -1.93 16.38
CA TRP A 43 18.74 -1.37 15.04
C TRP A 43 17.25 -1.13 14.70
N LEU A 44 16.33 -1.93 15.26
CA LEU A 44 14.90 -1.71 15.08
C LEU A 44 14.41 -0.54 15.94
N ARG A 45 15.00 -0.34 17.12
CA ARG A 45 14.70 0.80 18.00
C ARG A 45 15.13 2.13 17.38
N GLU A 46 16.28 2.16 16.74
CA GLU A 46 16.80 3.36 16.05
C GLU A 46 15.88 3.84 14.93
N GLY A 47 15.22 2.89 14.23
CA GLY A 47 14.26 3.21 13.19
C GLY A 47 12.96 3.87 13.69
N SER A 48 12.24 4.50 12.75
CA SER A 48 10.96 5.17 13.04
C SER A 48 9.87 4.22 13.52
N SER A 49 9.37 4.44 14.74
CA SER A 49 8.26 3.67 15.32
C SER A 49 6.97 3.85 14.51
N VAL A 50 6.72 5.04 13.98
CA VAL A 50 5.54 5.37 13.17
C VAL A 50 5.51 4.53 11.89
N VAL A 51 6.66 4.37 11.22
CA VAL A 51 6.79 3.56 10.00
C VAL A 51 6.61 2.07 10.32
N GLN A 52 7.18 1.61 11.43
CA GLN A 52 7.04 0.21 11.86
C GLN A 52 5.60 -0.14 12.23
N GLN A 53 4.88 0.77 12.89
CA GLN A 53 3.44 0.65 13.11
C GLN A 53 2.65 0.68 11.80
N GLN A 54 3.08 1.47 10.80
CA GLN A 54 2.44 1.48 9.49
C GLN A 54 2.55 0.11 8.80
N VAL A 55 3.68 -0.58 8.94
CA VAL A 55 3.85 -1.96 8.44
C VAL A 55 2.83 -2.93 9.09
N ILE A 56 2.53 -2.75 10.38
CA ILE A 56 1.51 -3.54 11.09
C ILE A 56 0.11 -3.24 10.54
N ARG A 57 -0.21 -1.96 10.31
CA ARG A 57 -1.50 -1.55 9.71
C ARG A 57 -1.66 -2.09 8.29
N ASP A 58 -0.60 -2.06 7.50
CA ASP A 58 -0.61 -2.60 6.13
C ASP A 58 -0.82 -4.12 6.13
N PHE A 59 -0.17 -4.83 7.06
CA PHE A 59 -0.43 -6.25 7.28
C PHE A 59 -1.89 -6.51 7.66
N GLY A 60 -2.41 -5.74 8.62
CA GLY A 60 -3.81 -5.84 9.07
C GLY A 60 -4.80 -5.62 7.94
N ARG A 61 -4.57 -4.61 7.09
CA ARG A 61 -5.39 -4.32 5.91
C ARG A 61 -5.33 -5.45 4.89
N SER A 62 -4.14 -5.98 4.60
CA SER A 62 -3.94 -7.11 3.69
C SER A 62 -4.69 -8.36 4.18
N ARG A 63 -4.58 -8.67 5.47
CA ARG A 63 -5.30 -9.79 6.08
C ARG A 63 -6.81 -9.58 6.09
N ALA A 64 -7.28 -8.39 6.44
CA ALA A 64 -8.71 -8.06 6.44
C ALA A 64 -9.32 -8.18 5.04
N LYS A 65 -8.61 -7.70 3.99
CA LYS A 65 -9.03 -7.89 2.60
C LYS A 65 -9.11 -9.37 2.23
N ALA A 66 -8.12 -10.17 2.61
CA ALA A 66 -8.12 -11.61 2.33
C ALA A 66 -9.32 -12.32 2.98
N HIS A 67 -9.66 -11.97 4.23
CA HIS A 67 -10.85 -12.50 4.90
C HIS A 67 -12.14 -12.02 4.24
N LYS A 68 -12.24 -10.72 3.94
CA LYS A 68 -13.38 -10.14 3.23
C LYS A 68 -13.65 -10.86 1.91
N ASP A 69 -12.62 -11.11 1.12
CA ASP A 69 -12.73 -11.82 -0.18
C ASP A 69 -13.24 -13.25 -0.05
N ILE A 70 -12.90 -13.92 1.06
CA ILE A 70 -13.41 -15.26 1.38
C ILE A 70 -14.87 -15.18 1.81
N THR A 71 -15.22 -14.23 2.69
CA THR A 71 -16.58 -14.01 3.17
C THR A 71 -17.53 -13.63 2.02
N GLU A 72 -17.09 -12.78 1.10
CA GLU A 72 -17.82 -12.38 -0.12
C GLU A 72 -17.84 -13.46 -1.20
N ARG A 73 -17.21 -14.61 -0.96
CA ARG A 73 -17.16 -15.77 -1.88
C ARG A 73 -16.69 -15.41 -3.28
N LEU A 74 -15.75 -14.45 -3.41
CA LEU A 74 -15.20 -14.08 -4.70
C LEU A 74 -14.54 -15.30 -5.38
N PRO A 75 -14.56 -15.40 -6.72
CA PRO A 75 -13.78 -16.40 -7.46
C PRO A 75 -12.32 -16.39 -7.01
N MET A 76 -11.70 -17.57 -6.86
CA MET A 76 -10.34 -17.70 -6.33
C MET A 76 -9.32 -16.82 -7.08
N ALA A 77 -9.46 -16.70 -8.39
CA ALA A 77 -8.62 -15.87 -9.24
C ALA A 77 -8.68 -14.36 -8.91
N ARG A 78 -9.75 -13.88 -8.25
CA ARG A 78 -9.94 -12.48 -7.87
C ARG A 78 -9.62 -12.17 -6.41
N ARG A 79 -9.21 -13.16 -5.61
CA ARG A 79 -8.93 -12.97 -4.18
C ARG A 79 -7.52 -12.42 -3.97
N ALA A 80 -7.36 -11.46 -3.06
CA ALA A 80 -6.05 -10.89 -2.71
C ALA A 80 -5.09 -11.90 -2.06
N GLY A 81 -5.61 -13.00 -1.49
CA GLY A 81 -4.83 -14.02 -0.79
C GLY A 81 -4.32 -13.58 0.59
N MET A 82 -4.07 -14.54 1.48
CA MET A 82 -3.52 -14.27 2.82
C MET A 82 -2.08 -13.72 2.72
N PRO A 83 -1.68 -12.70 3.50
CA PRO A 83 -0.31 -12.21 3.55
C PRO A 83 0.72 -13.33 3.75
N LYS A 84 1.75 -13.31 2.90
CA LYS A 84 2.85 -14.27 2.90
C LYS A 84 4.13 -13.64 3.45
N TRP A 85 5.07 -14.51 3.78
CA TRP A 85 6.43 -14.12 4.14
C TRP A 85 7.09 -13.35 3.00
N LYS A 86 7.80 -12.27 3.34
CA LYS A 86 8.66 -11.53 2.41
C LYS A 86 10.08 -12.06 2.55
N SER A 87 10.69 -12.49 1.44
CA SER A 87 12.11 -12.85 1.42
C SER A 87 12.95 -11.63 1.11
N LYS A 88 14.21 -11.61 1.58
CA LYS A 88 15.15 -10.49 1.35
C LYS A 88 15.37 -10.21 -0.15
N ARG A 89 15.42 -11.26 -0.98
CA ARG A 89 15.70 -11.17 -2.43
C ARG A 89 14.46 -11.15 -3.31
N GLY A 90 13.34 -11.67 -2.85
CA GLY A 90 12.12 -11.81 -3.66
C GLY A 90 11.05 -10.75 -3.38
N ALA A 91 11.25 -9.88 -2.39
CA ALA A 91 10.33 -8.79 -2.08
C ALA A 91 11.11 -7.47 -2.09
N PRO A 92 10.94 -6.63 -3.13
CA PRO A 92 11.57 -5.32 -3.18
C PRO A 92 11.20 -4.47 -1.94
N PRO A 93 12.16 -3.73 -1.38
CA PRO A 93 11.91 -2.82 -0.26
C PRO A 93 10.78 -1.83 -0.57
N SER A 94 9.87 -1.66 0.39
CA SER A 94 8.79 -0.68 0.31
C SER A 94 8.37 -0.22 1.70
N LEU A 95 8.12 1.08 1.84
CA LEU A 95 7.72 1.74 3.08
C LEU A 95 6.62 2.76 2.77
N ASN A 96 5.53 2.72 3.54
CA ASN A 96 4.44 3.69 3.45
C ASN A 96 4.59 4.72 4.58
N TYR A 97 4.46 5.99 4.23
CA TYR A 97 4.44 7.11 5.15
C TYR A 97 3.12 7.87 5.00
N THR A 98 2.44 8.12 6.11
CA THR A 98 1.20 8.92 6.17
C THR A 98 1.52 10.38 6.50
N LYS A 99 0.53 11.28 6.52
CA LYS A 99 0.71 12.74 6.70
C LYS A 99 1.68 13.18 7.81
N ARG A 100 1.81 12.43 8.92
CA ARG A 100 2.75 12.75 10.02
C ARG A 100 4.15 12.14 9.86
N GLY A 101 4.29 11.20 8.92
CA GLY A 101 5.51 10.44 8.65
C GLY A 101 6.39 11.04 7.55
N PHE A 102 5.93 12.07 6.84
CA PHE A 102 6.74 12.73 5.82
C PHE A 102 6.41 14.23 5.70
N ARG A 103 7.32 14.99 5.12
CA ARG A 103 7.13 16.40 4.75
C ARG A 103 7.86 16.68 3.44
N LEU A 104 7.26 17.50 2.59
CA LEU A 104 7.93 18.09 1.44
C LEU A 104 8.37 19.50 1.82
N LYS A 105 9.67 19.78 1.74
CA LYS A 105 10.24 21.09 2.08
C LYS A 105 11.47 21.34 1.21
N ASP A 106 11.58 22.56 0.66
CA ASP A 106 12.75 22.99 -0.13
C ASP A 106 13.10 22.01 -1.28
N GLY A 107 12.08 21.47 -1.96
CA GLY A 107 12.24 20.49 -3.04
C GLY A 107 12.69 19.09 -2.59
N ARG A 108 12.79 18.84 -1.28
CA ARG A 108 13.24 17.57 -0.69
C ARG A 108 12.12 16.84 0.03
N LEU A 109 12.22 15.52 0.05
CA LEU A 109 11.34 14.65 0.81
C LEU A 109 12.00 14.29 2.14
N HIS A 110 11.41 14.80 3.22
CA HIS A 110 11.78 14.47 4.59
C HIS A 110 10.90 13.33 5.08
N LEU A 111 11.49 12.25 5.55
CA LEU A 111 10.80 11.06 6.05
C LEU A 111 11.08 10.89 7.55
N ALA A 112 10.11 10.35 8.27
CA ALA A 112 10.28 10.00 9.68
C ALA A 112 11.43 8.99 9.83
N GLY A 113 12.27 9.21 10.85
CA GLY A 113 13.54 8.49 10.99
C GLY A 113 14.75 9.30 10.52
N GLY A 114 14.59 10.59 10.23
CA GLY A 114 15.72 11.49 9.92
C GLY A 114 16.24 11.38 8.49
N ILE A 115 15.50 10.70 7.61
CA ILE A 115 15.90 10.48 6.23
C ILE A 115 15.46 11.69 5.39
N VAL A 116 16.38 12.28 4.65
CA VAL A 116 16.10 13.38 3.71
C VAL A 116 16.61 12.97 2.34
N VAL A 117 15.74 13.01 1.33
CA VAL A 117 16.09 12.59 -0.03
C VAL A 117 15.76 13.68 -1.05
N ALA A 118 16.59 13.78 -2.08
CA ALA A 118 16.29 14.57 -3.26
C ALA A 118 15.28 13.82 -4.12
N VAL A 119 14.25 14.52 -4.59
CA VAL A 119 13.23 13.93 -5.46
C VAL A 119 13.34 14.55 -6.84
N VAL A 120 13.52 13.70 -7.84
CA VAL A 120 13.39 14.07 -9.25
C VAL A 120 11.91 13.88 -9.61
N TRP A 121 11.23 15.01 -9.73
CA TRP A 121 9.80 15.05 -10.00
C TRP A 121 9.51 14.67 -11.45
N SER A 122 8.66 13.65 -11.65
CA SER A 122 8.14 13.32 -12.99
C SER A 122 7.05 14.31 -13.42
N ARG A 123 6.36 14.92 -12.46
CA ARG A 123 5.39 16.00 -12.61
C ARG A 123 5.23 16.77 -11.31
N GLU A 124 4.69 17.98 -11.38
CA GLU A 124 4.25 18.71 -10.20
C GLU A 124 3.06 18.01 -9.53
N LEU A 125 2.99 18.09 -8.20
CA LEU A 125 1.86 17.54 -7.45
C LEU A 125 0.69 18.53 -7.51
N PRO A 126 -0.51 18.10 -7.92
CA PRO A 126 -1.67 18.99 -8.06
C PRO A 126 -2.22 19.49 -6.71
N ALA A 127 -1.86 18.85 -5.60
CA ALA A 127 -2.27 19.22 -4.25
C ALA A 127 -1.30 18.63 -3.20
N GLU A 128 -1.47 19.04 -1.93
CA GLU A 128 -0.71 18.46 -0.81
C GLU A 128 -1.00 16.95 -0.71
N PRO A 129 0.03 16.08 -0.75
CA PRO A 129 -0.17 14.64 -0.64
C PRO A 129 -0.59 14.20 0.76
N SER A 130 -1.43 13.17 0.82
CA SER A 130 -1.90 12.55 2.07
C SER A 130 -0.97 11.43 2.57
N SER A 131 -0.24 10.79 1.66
CA SER A 131 0.73 9.74 1.94
C SER A 131 1.77 9.64 0.82
N VAL A 132 2.92 9.04 1.14
CA VAL A 132 3.95 8.66 0.18
C VAL A 132 4.36 7.21 0.41
N ARG A 133 4.41 6.43 -0.67
CA ARG A 133 5.07 5.12 -0.69
C ARG A 133 6.46 5.28 -1.29
N VAL A 134 7.47 4.99 -0.50
CA VAL A 134 8.86 4.89 -0.96
C VAL A 134 9.15 3.42 -1.26
N TYR A 135 9.51 3.10 -2.49
CA TYR A 135 9.75 1.72 -2.91
C TYR A 135 10.90 1.62 -3.90
N GLN A 136 11.48 0.43 -3.99
CA GLN A 136 12.50 0.09 -4.95
C GLN A 136 11.91 -0.78 -6.07
N ASP A 137 12.29 -0.53 -7.31
CA ASP A 137 11.94 -1.39 -8.45
C ASP A 137 12.89 -2.60 -8.58
N SER A 138 12.70 -3.40 -9.63
CA SER A 138 13.55 -4.56 -9.92
C SER A 138 14.94 -4.21 -10.43
N LEU A 139 15.16 -2.97 -10.90
CA LEU A 139 16.45 -2.47 -11.37
C LEU A 139 17.26 -1.80 -10.23
N GLY A 140 16.65 -1.66 -9.05
CA GLY A 140 17.27 -1.06 -7.87
C GLY A 140 17.02 0.44 -7.72
N HIS A 141 16.21 1.05 -8.60
CA HIS A 141 15.85 2.46 -8.53
C HIS A 141 14.78 2.72 -7.47
N TRP A 142 14.92 3.83 -6.77
CA TRP A 142 13.97 4.25 -5.73
C TRP A 142 12.94 5.23 -6.29
N TYR A 143 11.69 5.07 -5.85
CA TYR A 143 10.56 5.90 -6.25
C TYR A 143 9.73 6.31 -5.05
N GLY A 144 9.17 7.51 -5.13
CA GLY A 144 8.12 8.02 -4.26
C GLY A 144 6.81 8.10 -5.03
N SER A 145 5.83 7.26 -4.67
CA SER A 145 4.46 7.40 -5.15
C SER A 145 3.64 8.17 -4.13
N PHE A 146 3.07 9.30 -4.54
CA PHE A 146 2.33 10.22 -3.69
C PHE A 146 0.83 10.06 -3.94
N VAL A 147 0.04 9.99 -2.87
CA VAL A 147 -1.42 10.00 -2.96
C VAL A 147 -1.92 11.43 -2.75
N VAL A 148 -2.39 12.05 -3.83
CA VAL A 148 -2.93 13.41 -3.83
C VAL A 148 -4.45 13.37 -4.05
N PRO A 149 -5.23 14.28 -3.43
CA PRO A 149 -6.63 14.46 -3.78
C PRO A 149 -6.72 15.01 -5.20
N ALA A 150 -7.41 14.28 -6.08
CA ALA A 150 -7.71 14.73 -7.43
C ALA A 150 -9.11 15.36 -7.46
N GLN A 151 -9.23 16.58 -8.00
CA GLN A 151 -10.54 17.16 -8.30
C GLN A 151 -11.04 16.60 -9.62
N VAL A 152 -12.16 15.87 -9.57
CA VAL A 152 -12.86 15.44 -10.79
C VAL A 152 -13.60 16.64 -11.35
N GLN A 153 -13.11 17.19 -12.45
CA GLN A 153 -13.87 18.20 -13.19
C GLN A 153 -14.85 17.50 -14.12
N PRO A 154 -16.18 17.62 -13.88
CA PRO A 154 -17.16 17.05 -14.78
C PRO A 154 -17.05 17.75 -16.13
N LEU A 155 -16.93 16.96 -17.20
CA LEU A 155 -16.99 17.48 -18.56
C LEU A 155 -18.42 17.97 -18.86
N PRO A 156 -18.59 18.96 -19.77
CA PRO A 156 -19.91 19.41 -20.18
C PRO A 156 -20.78 18.24 -20.63
N GLU A 157 -22.04 18.22 -20.19
CA GLU A 157 -22.99 17.20 -20.63
C GLU A 157 -23.17 17.28 -22.15
N THR A 158 -22.81 16.19 -22.84
CA THR A 158 -22.91 16.13 -24.31
C THR A 158 -24.29 15.67 -24.79
N GLY A 159 -25.16 15.22 -23.87
CA GLY A 159 -26.44 14.57 -24.19
C GLY A 159 -26.32 13.23 -24.91
N ARG A 160 -25.09 12.72 -25.11
CA ARG A 160 -24.80 11.46 -25.80
C ARG A 160 -24.63 10.34 -24.78
N ALA A 161 -25.20 9.17 -25.08
CA ALA A 161 -24.99 7.96 -24.30
C ALA A 161 -24.12 6.97 -25.08
N LEU A 162 -23.07 6.48 -24.43
CA LEU A 162 -22.23 5.40 -24.92
C LEU A 162 -22.45 4.18 -24.02
N GLY A 163 -22.94 3.08 -24.57
CA GLY A 163 -22.92 1.79 -23.90
C GLY A 163 -21.55 1.16 -24.10
N VAL A 164 -20.89 0.74 -23.03
CA VAL A 164 -19.65 -0.04 -23.07
C VAL A 164 -19.97 -1.45 -22.60
N ASP A 165 -19.73 -2.44 -23.45
CA ASP A 165 -19.87 -3.85 -23.12
C ASP A 165 -18.50 -4.53 -23.09
N TRP A 166 -18.25 -5.37 -22.07
CA TRP A 166 -17.00 -6.11 -21.93
C TRP A 166 -17.20 -7.55 -22.42
N GLY A 167 -16.70 -7.84 -23.62
CA GLY A 167 -16.84 -9.14 -24.26
C GLY A 167 -15.67 -10.09 -23.98
N VAL A 168 -15.88 -11.37 -24.28
CA VAL A 168 -14.85 -12.41 -24.20
C VAL A 168 -13.94 -12.41 -25.45
N LYS A 169 -14.48 -11.99 -26.61
CA LYS A 169 -13.73 -11.88 -27.88
C LYS A 169 -13.14 -10.49 -28.05
N GLU A 170 -13.98 -9.45 -28.04
CA GLU A 170 -13.56 -8.06 -27.95
C GLU A 170 -13.60 -7.60 -26.50
N THR A 171 -12.47 -7.09 -26.00
CA THR A 171 -12.32 -6.61 -24.63
C THR A 171 -13.33 -5.52 -24.28
N ALA A 172 -13.59 -4.58 -25.19
CA ALA A 172 -14.63 -3.57 -25.00
C ALA A 172 -15.28 -3.19 -26.33
N THR A 173 -16.60 -3.31 -26.40
CA THR A 173 -17.41 -2.88 -27.56
C THR A 173 -18.26 -1.68 -27.16
N THR A 174 -18.23 -0.62 -27.97
CA THR A 174 -18.98 0.61 -27.69
C THR A 174 -20.17 0.75 -28.64
N ILE A 175 -21.37 0.97 -28.10
CA ILE A 175 -22.58 1.26 -28.88
C ILE A 175 -23.03 2.69 -28.55
N ARG A 176 -23.15 3.52 -29.59
CA ARG A 176 -23.71 4.87 -29.46
C ARG A 176 -25.24 4.80 -29.57
N ARG A 177 -25.96 5.16 -28.49
CA ARG A 177 -27.42 5.36 -28.58
C ARG A 177 -27.71 6.85 -28.78
N ALA A 178 -28.46 7.19 -29.83
CA ALA A 178 -29.13 8.48 -29.89
C ALA A 178 -30.29 8.45 -28.89
N ARG A 179 -30.39 9.44 -28.00
CA ARG A 179 -31.62 9.60 -27.20
C ARG A 179 -32.76 9.95 -28.17
N PRO A 180 -33.90 9.26 -28.16
CA PRO A 180 -35.07 9.74 -28.88
C PRO A 180 -35.46 11.12 -28.31
N ALA A 181 -35.71 12.09 -29.20
CA ALA A 181 -36.22 13.39 -28.81
C ALA A 181 -37.49 13.19 -27.96
N ALA A 182 -37.54 13.83 -26.78
CA ALA A 182 -38.66 13.70 -25.87
C ALA A 182 -39.96 14.11 -26.59
N ARG A 183 -40.78 13.12 -26.98
CA ARG A 183 -42.15 13.37 -27.39
C ARG A 183 -42.92 13.68 -26.10
N ARG A 184 -43.39 14.92 -25.92
CA ARG A 184 -44.33 15.27 -24.85
C ARG A 184 -45.53 14.32 -24.94
N ALA A 185 -45.61 13.38 -24.02
CA ALA A 185 -46.78 12.55 -23.79
C ALA A 185 -47.17 12.68 -22.32
N ARG A 186 -48.48 12.83 -22.11
CA ARG A 186 -49.16 13.14 -20.85
C ARG A 186 -48.78 12.18 -19.72
N GLN A 187 -48.84 12.72 -18.50
CA GLN A 187 -48.83 11.97 -17.25
C GLN A 187 -49.92 10.89 -17.26
N GLU A 188 -49.51 9.64 -17.07
CA GLU A 188 -50.29 8.65 -16.35
C GLU A 188 -49.28 7.71 -15.67
N GLY A 189 -49.37 7.66 -14.35
CA GLY A 189 -48.41 6.99 -13.49
C GLY A 189 -48.65 5.50 -13.40
N THR A 190 -47.56 4.74 -13.36
CA THR A 190 -47.40 3.56 -12.51
C THR A 190 -45.90 3.32 -12.42
N GLY A 191 -45.33 3.63 -11.26
CA GLY A 191 -43.90 3.55 -11.01
C GLY A 191 -43.51 2.12 -10.65
N GLU A 192 -42.56 1.59 -11.39
CA GLU A 192 -41.63 0.59 -10.87
C GLU A 192 -40.23 1.06 -11.26
N ALA A 193 -39.55 1.68 -10.30
CA ALA A 193 -38.22 2.24 -10.47
C ALA A 193 -37.19 1.18 -10.12
N ASP A 194 -36.64 0.51 -11.13
CA ASP A 194 -35.41 -0.26 -10.98
C ASP A 194 -34.24 0.70 -10.74
N ALA A 195 -33.90 0.86 -9.46
CA ALA A 195 -32.74 1.61 -9.02
C ALA A 195 -31.45 0.91 -9.46
N VAL A 196 -30.85 1.41 -10.54
CA VAL A 196 -29.45 1.12 -10.86
C VAL A 196 -28.60 1.70 -9.72
N ARG A 197 -27.98 0.80 -8.93
CA ARG A 197 -26.99 1.19 -7.94
C ARG A 197 -25.83 1.86 -8.65
N GLN A 198 -25.70 3.18 -8.50
CA GLN A 198 -24.43 3.86 -8.71
C GLN A 198 -23.49 3.37 -7.62
N ASP A 199 -22.50 2.59 -8.03
CA ASP A 199 -21.40 2.19 -7.16
C ASP A 199 -20.48 3.40 -7.05
N ASP A 200 -20.67 4.19 -5.98
CA ASP A 200 -19.76 5.29 -5.61
C ASP A 200 -18.42 4.68 -5.17
N GLY A 201 -17.62 4.30 -6.17
CA GLY A 201 -16.26 3.85 -5.98
C GLY A 201 -15.43 4.93 -5.27
N PRO A 202 -14.48 4.55 -4.41
CA PRO A 202 -13.65 5.52 -3.68
C PRO A 202 -12.91 6.44 -4.66
N PRO A 203 -12.62 7.69 -4.24
CA PRO A 203 -12.02 8.71 -5.10
C PRO A 203 -10.75 8.18 -5.77
N GLN A 204 -10.67 8.37 -7.10
CA GLN A 204 -9.54 7.93 -7.88
C GLN A 204 -8.28 8.70 -7.46
N ALA A 205 -7.26 7.97 -7.01
CA ALA A 205 -5.94 8.51 -6.74
C ALA A 205 -5.14 8.49 -8.05
N GLU A 206 -4.71 9.66 -8.51
CA GLU A 206 -3.74 9.80 -9.59
C GLU A 206 -2.36 9.38 -9.09
N GLU A 207 -2.00 8.10 -9.23
CA GLU A 207 -0.67 7.60 -8.89
C GLU A 207 0.34 7.98 -9.98
N GLY A 208 1.43 8.63 -9.59
CA GLY A 208 2.54 8.97 -10.48
C GLY A 208 3.86 8.77 -9.78
N PRO A 209 4.76 7.93 -10.29
CA PRO A 209 6.04 7.73 -9.64
C PRO A 209 6.91 8.97 -9.84
N ALA A 210 7.35 9.61 -8.77
CA ALA A 210 8.51 10.50 -8.79
C ALA A 210 9.76 9.68 -8.46
N ARG A 211 10.86 9.91 -9.16
CA ARG A 211 12.13 9.19 -8.93
C ARG A 211 12.83 9.80 -7.72
N ILE A 212 13.35 8.98 -6.82
CA ILE A 212 14.14 9.43 -5.68
C ILE A 212 15.61 9.21 -6.01
N GLU A 213 16.41 10.27 -5.90
CA GLU A 213 17.86 10.18 -6.02
C GLU A 213 18.50 10.09 -4.63
N GLY A 214 19.48 9.18 -4.49
CA GLY A 214 20.44 9.19 -3.39
C GLY A 214 19.99 8.56 -2.06
N LEU A 215 19.33 7.39 -2.05
CA LEU A 215 19.31 6.58 -0.82
C LEU A 215 20.64 5.81 -0.73
N PRO A 216 21.43 5.93 0.36
CA PRO A 216 22.68 5.18 0.47
C PRO A 216 22.38 3.68 0.39
N ARG A 217 23.16 2.97 -0.44
CA ARG A 217 23.27 1.51 -0.33
C ARG A 217 23.81 1.26 1.07
N GLY A 218 23.12 0.45 1.88
CA GLY A 218 23.64 0.09 3.19
C GLY A 218 25.04 -0.48 3.01
N GLU A 219 26.05 0.25 3.50
CA GLU A 219 27.44 -0.19 3.44
C GLU A 219 27.59 -1.40 4.36
N GLU A 220 28.07 -2.49 3.76
CA GLU A 220 28.63 -3.64 4.46
C GLU A 220 29.85 -3.17 5.25
N SER A 221 29.73 -3.11 6.58
CA SER A 221 30.91 -3.16 7.43
C SER A 221 31.43 -4.61 7.41
N ALA A 222 32.21 -4.93 6.38
CA ALA A 222 33.11 -6.07 6.43
C ALA A 222 34.17 -5.75 7.49
N GLY A 223 34.15 -6.48 8.60
CA GLY A 223 35.24 -6.47 9.56
C GLY A 223 36.46 -7.08 8.89
N GLU A 224 37.40 -6.24 8.47
CA GLU A 224 38.76 -6.67 8.18
C GLU A 224 39.42 -7.02 9.51
N GLY A 225 39.82 -8.29 9.62
CA GLY A 225 40.66 -8.76 10.70
C GLY A 225 42.09 -8.27 10.49
N GLU A 226 42.59 -7.48 11.43
CA GLU A 226 44.03 -7.30 11.59
C GLU A 226 44.59 -8.48 12.40
N GLY A 227 45.42 -9.26 11.74
CA GLY A 227 46.30 -10.23 12.37
C GLY A 227 47.61 -9.58 12.84
N VAL A 228 48.02 -10.02 14.03
CA VAL A 228 49.41 -10.24 14.48
C VAL A 228 50.33 -9.03 14.61
N GLN A 229 50.67 -8.69 15.85
CA GLN A 229 52.08 -8.49 16.23
C GLN A 229 52.40 -9.20 17.54
N GLU A 230 53.21 -10.24 17.40
CA GLU A 230 54.00 -10.93 18.42
C GLU A 230 55.12 -9.97 18.89
N GLY A 231 55.31 -9.85 20.20
CA GLY A 231 56.33 -8.99 20.79
C GLY A 231 56.66 -9.42 22.23
N ARG A 232 57.86 -10.00 22.37
CA ARG A 232 58.48 -10.52 23.60
C ARG A 232 58.86 -9.43 24.62
N GLU A 233 59.10 -9.92 25.84
CA GLU A 233 60.07 -9.44 26.85
C GLU A 233 59.69 -8.18 27.67
N THR A 234 59.83 -8.13 28.99
CA THR A 234 60.92 -8.58 29.87
C THR A 234 60.49 -8.69 31.35
N ALA A 235 61.27 -9.50 32.08
CA ALA A 235 61.63 -9.47 33.52
C ALA A 235 60.57 -9.77 34.59
#